data_AF-A0AAI9XWT7-F1
#
_entry.id   AF-A0AAI9XWT7-F1
#
_cell.length_a   1.000
_cell.length_b   1.000
_cell.length_c   1.000
_cell.angle_alpha   90.00
_cell.angle_beta   90.00
_cell.angle_gamma   90.00
#
_symmetry.space_group_name_H-M   'P 1'
#
loop_
_entity.id
_entity.type
_entity.pdbx_description
1 polymer ?
#
loop_
_entity_poly.entity_id
_entity_poly.type
_entity_poly.pdbx_seq_one_letter_code
_entity_poly.pdbx_strand_id
1 'polypeptide(L)'
;MVGVRGKYKGCETCRARRVKCDNERPHCRKCIDSGRECAGYEREMVFITATIDDAGRCSSHPPRQVQSSSSRGSRRSQTVDEVPRLVPTEPLMPAWDDLVSVSDNGVVYSIQIAALHTRFQNILRGPEGQSQVKFRMALPPYSPVDMETWDNGGNMDLNAQNMVSLLPSENDNGAPEGLCVFLFEQNPSFLVTNGMTPWSVPQEHMDVVKKLGPEQFRQFPAHHYFVRVYRCNAIILALLHRKTTFLSSFEWCTTPWEQHPKTFLDRLFDIIAGLPGIFSRVDRTVPFAATLQRRLKAQELLESCLEIERRLEEWESYARAPTAEHPYAYWIEEPDDPDAQQLPFADNFAFKDGVSSVMFLYHWMTLLLLHRCIECLHHTIFQPVIEDFPNMYPDLPPNLQINLGRYQQRREFASRICRALDFALSTTVQPDMLVAPLAVAMEFYREINASSRDGELEIMWCESFRLRLTSKGHDIANVLQSRSWADIARF
;
A
#
# COMPACT_ATOMS: atom_id res chain seq x y z
N MET A 1 20.06 -67.12 -1.63
CA MET A 1 19.17 -66.20 -2.36
C MET A 1 17.82 -66.21 -1.67
N VAL A 2 17.49 -65.19 -0.86
CA VAL A 2 16.18 -65.03 -0.20
C VAL A 2 15.61 -63.69 -0.62
N GLY A 3 14.48 -63.74 -1.34
CA GLY A 3 13.86 -62.59 -1.99
C GLY A 3 13.32 -61.57 -0.99
N VAL A 4 13.77 -60.32 -1.12
CA VAL A 4 13.21 -59.18 -0.39
C VAL A 4 11.75 -59.02 -0.79
N ARG A 5 10.85 -59.16 0.19
CA ARG A 5 9.39 -59.07 0.02
C ARG A 5 9.04 -57.69 -0.57
N GLY A 6 8.38 -57.67 -1.73
CA GLY A 6 8.12 -56.47 -2.52
C GLY A 6 7.41 -55.35 -1.73
N LYS A 7 7.94 -54.13 -1.84
CA LYS A 7 7.43 -52.89 -1.22
C LYS A 7 5.98 -52.63 -1.69
N TYR A 8 5.02 -52.57 -0.76
CA TYR A 8 3.59 -52.34 -1.02
C TYR A 8 3.34 -51.12 -1.93
N LYS A 9 2.68 -51.31 -3.08
CA LYS A 9 2.50 -50.27 -4.12
C LYS A 9 1.15 -49.52 -4.10
N GLY A 10 0.30 -49.75 -3.09
CA GLY A 10 -1.02 -49.12 -2.99
C GLY A 10 -0.98 -47.63 -2.63
N CYS A 11 -2.09 -46.93 -2.88
CA CYS A 11 -2.26 -45.52 -2.53
C CYS A 11 -2.14 -45.29 -1.01
N GLU A 12 -1.79 -44.07 -0.62
CA GLU A 12 -1.56 -43.74 0.80
C GLU A 12 -2.84 -43.89 1.64
N THR A 13 -4.01 -43.57 1.08
CA THR A 13 -5.30 -43.78 1.78
C THR A 13 -5.57 -45.25 2.09
N CYS A 14 -5.37 -46.17 1.13
CA CYS A 14 -5.55 -47.60 1.38
C CYS A 14 -4.48 -48.16 2.31
N ARG A 15 -3.24 -47.65 2.22
CA ARG A 15 -2.14 -48.02 3.11
C ARG A 15 -2.41 -47.63 4.55
N ALA A 16 -2.85 -46.40 4.80
CA ALA A 16 -3.26 -45.92 6.11
C ALA A 16 -4.40 -46.78 6.70
N ARG A 17 -5.36 -47.15 5.85
CA ARG A 17 -6.47 -48.04 6.20
C ARG A 17 -6.08 -49.52 6.33
N ARG A 18 -4.86 -49.91 5.96
CA ARG A 18 -4.36 -51.30 5.92
C ARG A 18 -5.24 -52.24 5.09
N VAL A 19 -5.86 -51.74 4.03
CA VAL A 19 -6.66 -52.53 3.08
C VAL A 19 -5.90 -52.68 1.77
N LYS A 20 -6.05 -53.84 1.10
CA LYS A 20 -5.44 -54.08 -0.21
C LYS A 20 -5.98 -53.08 -1.23
N CYS A 21 -5.10 -52.22 -1.76
CA CYS A 21 -5.39 -51.31 -2.87
C CYS A 21 -5.45 -52.06 -4.20
N ASP A 22 -6.37 -51.65 -5.06
CA ASP A 22 -6.55 -52.10 -6.45
C ASP A 22 -5.55 -51.48 -7.43
N ASN A 23 -4.83 -50.42 -7.03
CA ASN A 23 -3.76 -49.75 -7.78
C ASN A 23 -4.20 -49.06 -9.09
N GLU A 24 -5.50 -48.80 -9.29
CA GLU A 24 -5.99 -47.97 -10.39
C GLU A 24 -5.53 -46.51 -10.21
N ARG A 25 -5.15 -45.84 -11.32
CA ARG A 25 -4.66 -44.45 -11.35
C ARG A 25 -5.60 -43.61 -12.23
N PRO A 26 -5.91 -42.35 -11.88
CA PRO A 26 -5.29 -41.53 -10.83
C PRO A 26 -5.77 -41.82 -9.40
N HIS A 27 -6.96 -42.40 -9.22
CA HIS A 27 -7.52 -42.76 -7.92
C HIS A 27 -7.95 -44.23 -7.89
N CYS A 28 -7.83 -44.88 -6.74
CA CYS A 28 -8.22 -46.28 -6.60
C CYS A 28 -9.74 -46.42 -6.38
N ARG A 29 -10.35 -47.46 -6.94
CA ARG A 29 -11.78 -47.75 -6.78
C ARG A 29 -12.19 -47.91 -5.33
N LYS A 30 -11.33 -48.54 -4.51
CA LYS A 30 -11.66 -48.77 -3.10
C LYS A 30 -11.82 -47.50 -2.27
N CYS A 31 -11.19 -46.40 -2.68
CA CYS A 31 -11.39 -45.10 -2.06
C CYS A 31 -12.68 -44.46 -2.57
N ILE A 32 -12.87 -44.45 -3.89
CA ILE A 32 -14.06 -43.89 -4.56
C ILE A 32 -15.34 -44.56 -4.05
N ASP A 33 -15.41 -45.90 -4.07
CA ASP A 33 -16.58 -46.67 -3.65
C ASP A 33 -16.88 -46.49 -2.15
N SER A 34 -15.84 -46.15 -1.36
CA SER A 34 -15.99 -45.86 0.07
C SER A 34 -16.30 -44.39 0.38
N GLY A 35 -16.49 -43.55 -0.66
CA GLY A 35 -16.76 -42.12 -0.54
C GLY A 35 -15.57 -41.32 0.02
N ARG A 36 -14.34 -41.80 -0.15
CA ARG A 36 -13.13 -41.15 0.39
C ARG A 36 -12.24 -40.63 -0.72
N GLU A 37 -11.66 -39.46 -0.49
CA GLU A 37 -10.64 -38.90 -1.36
C GLU A 37 -9.37 -39.77 -1.36
N CYS A 38 -8.88 -40.11 -2.55
CA CYS A 38 -7.70 -40.95 -2.72
C CYS A 38 -6.45 -40.07 -2.83
N ALA A 39 -5.63 -40.06 -1.78
CA ALA A 39 -4.41 -39.24 -1.64
C ALA A 39 -3.25 -39.64 -2.58
N GLY A 40 -3.54 -40.35 -3.67
CA GLY A 40 -2.56 -40.71 -4.68
C GLY A 40 -1.54 -41.78 -4.25
N TYR A 41 -0.54 -41.97 -5.11
CA TYR A 41 0.50 -43.01 -5.01
C TYR A 41 1.90 -42.44 -4.79
N GLU A 42 2.02 -41.12 -4.68
CA GLU A 42 3.28 -40.44 -4.46
C GLU A 42 3.72 -40.63 -3.01
N ARG A 43 5.02 -40.84 -2.82
CA ARG A 43 5.61 -41.01 -1.49
C ARG A 43 6.45 -39.80 -1.19
N GLU A 44 6.15 -39.19 -0.05
CA GLU A 44 6.95 -38.11 0.50
C GLU A 44 8.36 -38.61 0.81
N MET A 45 9.37 -37.89 0.33
CA MET A 45 10.77 -38.15 0.64
C MET A 45 11.09 -37.45 1.96
N VAL A 46 11.30 -38.23 3.03
CA VAL A 46 11.69 -37.68 4.32
C VAL A 46 13.20 -37.54 4.37
N PHE A 47 13.69 -36.31 4.53
CA PHE A 47 15.09 -36.03 4.87
C PHE A 47 15.33 -36.35 6.34
N ILE A 48 16.29 -37.24 6.62
CA ILE A 48 16.72 -37.55 7.98
C ILE A 48 18.01 -36.78 8.24
N THR A 49 17.94 -35.76 9.08
CA THR A 49 19.11 -34.97 9.49
C THR A 49 19.81 -35.68 10.64
N ALA A 50 21.01 -36.21 10.42
CA ALA A 50 21.84 -36.80 11.47
C ALA A 50 22.62 -35.71 12.21
N THR A 51 22.51 -35.63 13.53
CA THR A 51 23.37 -34.77 14.36
C THR A 51 24.59 -35.55 14.85
N ILE A 52 25.67 -34.83 15.19
CA ILE A 52 26.94 -35.40 15.66
C ILE A 52 26.76 -36.17 16.99
N ASP A 53 25.77 -35.77 17.79
CA ASP A 53 25.43 -36.39 19.07
C ASP A 53 24.83 -37.81 18.92
N ASP A 54 24.29 -38.15 17.75
CA ASP A 54 23.67 -39.46 17.49
C ASP A 54 24.68 -40.53 17.00
N ALA A 55 25.99 -40.18 16.93
CA ALA A 55 27.07 -41.06 16.47
C ALA A 55 26.77 -41.83 15.16
N GLY A 56 25.93 -41.25 14.28
CA GLY A 56 25.52 -41.84 13.01
C GLY A 56 24.45 -42.95 13.10
N ARG A 57 23.74 -43.13 14.22
CA ARG A 57 22.61 -44.08 14.30
C ARG A 57 21.27 -43.39 14.04
N CYS A 58 20.90 -43.28 12.77
CA CYS A 58 19.56 -42.84 12.39
C CYS A 58 18.55 -44.00 12.48
N SER A 59 17.60 -43.95 13.42
CA SER A 59 16.44 -44.84 13.43
C SER A 59 15.55 -44.57 12.21
N SER A 60 15.36 -45.57 11.34
CA SER A 60 14.72 -45.43 10.02
C SER A 60 13.20 -45.28 10.03
N HIS A 61 12.56 -45.04 11.18
CA HIS A 61 11.11 -44.89 11.28
C HIS A 61 10.73 -43.86 12.37
N PRO A 62 9.95 -42.81 12.05
CA PRO A 62 9.37 -41.96 13.08
C PRO A 62 8.42 -42.80 13.96
N PRO A 63 8.36 -42.56 15.28
CA PRO A 63 7.51 -43.32 16.17
C PRO A 63 6.04 -43.12 15.79
N ARG A 64 5.37 -44.23 15.53
CA ARG A 64 3.95 -44.30 15.19
C ARG A 64 3.12 -43.96 16.42
N GLN A 65 2.52 -42.77 16.48
CA GLN A 65 1.50 -42.44 17.48
C GLN A 65 0.30 -43.37 17.31
N VAL A 66 0.25 -44.42 18.13
CA VAL A 66 -0.92 -45.27 18.31
C VAL A 66 -1.73 -44.63 19.42
N GLN A 67 -2.93 -44.14 19.11
CA GLN A 67 -3.89 -43.68 20.11
C GLN A 67 -4.25 -44.85 21.03
N SER A 68 -3.80 -44.81 22.28
CA SER A 68 -4.27 -45.69 23.35
C SER A 68 -5.51 -45.08 24.00
N SER A 69 -6.58 -45.85 24.02
CA SER A 69 -7.86 -45.55 24.64
C SER A 69 -7.77 -45.34 26.16
N SER A 70 -8.44 -44.29 26.61
CA SER A 70 -9.06 -44.07 27.93
C SER A 70 -8.21 -44.21 29.20
N SER A 71 -7.86 -43.07 29.77
CA SER A 71 -7.90 -42.88 31.23
C SER A 71 -8.52 -41.52 31.53
N ARG A 72 -9.66 -41.53 32.23
CA ARG A 72 -10.34 -40.36 32.78
C ARG A 72 -9.40 -39.59 33.70
N GLY A 73 -8.92 -38.44 33.24
CA GLY A 73 -8.18 -37.46 34.02
C GLY A 73 -8.77 -36.08 33.74
N SER A 74 -9.01 -35.33 34.81
CA SER A 74 -9.69 -34.04 34.87
C SER A 74 -9.35 -33.08 33.70
N ARG A 75 -10.39 -32.56 33.04
CA ARG A 75 -10.29 -31.49 32.03
C ARG A 75 -9.67 -30.24 32.66
N ARG A 76 -8.37 -30.04 32.48
CA ARG A 76 -7.80 -28.71 32.35
C ARG A 76 -7.89 -28.36 30.87
N SER A 77 -8.74 -27.38 30.54
CA SER A 77 -8.87 -26.86 29.17
C SER A 77 -7.51 -26.34 28.72
N GLN A 78 -6.80 -27.13 27.90
CA GLN A 78 -5.77 -26.57 27.03
C GLN A 78 -6.52 -25.86 25.91
N THR A 79 -6.67 -24.55 26.03
CA THR A 79 -7.10 -23.70 24.93
C THR A 79 -6.03 -23.83 23.85
N VAL A 80 -6.35 -24.51 22.75
CA VAL A 80 -5.59 -24.37 21.51
C VAL A 80 -5.82 -22.92 21.09
N ASP A 81 -4.78 -22.08 21.12
CA ASP A 81 -4.88 -20.72 20.59
C ASP A 81 -5.29 -20.82 19.12
N GLU A 82 -6.53 -20.45 18.82
CA GLU A 82 -7.05 -20.40 17.44
C GLU A 82 -6.73 -19.01 16.85
N VAL A 83 -6.44 -18.94 15.55
CA VAL A 83 -6.20 -17.66 14.87
C VAL A 83 -7.48 -16.82 14.94
N PRO A 84 -7.42 -15.54 15.35
CA PRO A 84 -8.61 -14.68 15.42
C PRO A 84 -9.32 -14.61 14.08
N ARG A 85 -10.65 -14.75 14.07
CA ARG A 85 -11.48 -14.64 12.88
C ARG A 85 -12.30 -13.36 12.95
N LEU A 86 -11.65 -12.27 12.55
CA LEU A 86 -12.24 -10.94 12.58
C LEU A 86 -13.31 -10.79 11.52
N VAL A 87 -14.53 -10.47 11.95
CA VAL A 87 -15.65 -10.13 11.06
C VAL A 87 -16.05 -8.68 11.34
N PRO A 88 -15.99 -7.76 10.36
CA PRO A 88 -16.39 -6.37 10.56
C PRO A 88 -17.87 -6.28 10.93
N THR A 89 -18.21 -5.35 11.82
CA THR A 89 -19.60 -5.14 12.24
C THR A 89 -20.34 -4.22 11.28
N GLU A 90 -21.62 -4.49 11.05
CA GLU A 90 -22.48 -3.63 10.22
C GLU A 90 -23.00 -2.40 11.00
N PRO A 91 -23.17 -1.23 10.36
CA PRO A 91 -22.81 -0.95 8.97
C PRO A 91 -21.29 -0.86 8.76
N LEU A 92 -20.80 -1.36 7.63
CA LEU A 92 -19.38 -1.26 7.28
C LEU A 92 -18.92 0.21 7.17
N MET A 93 -17.80 0.50 7.83
CA MET A 93 -17.18 1.83 7.85
C MET A 93 -16.21 2.03 6.66
N PRO A 94 -15.89 3.28 6.28
CA PRO A 94 -14.85 3.56 5.30
C PRO A 94 -13.48 3.03 5.73
N ALA A 95 -12.67 2.58 4.77
CA ALA A 95 -11.34 2.03 5.07
C ALA A 95 -10.33 3.05 5.62
N TRP A 96 -10.61 4.36 5.49
CA TRP A 96 -9.77 5.43 6.02
C TRP A 96 -10.08 5.78 7.47
N ASP A 97 -11.13 5.21 8.06
CA ASP A 97 -11.42 5.38 9.47
C ASP A 97 -10.37 4.62 10.29
N ASP A 98 -9.66 5.36 11.15
CA ASP A 98 -8.60 4.79 11.97
C ASP A 98 -9.13 3.82 13.02
N LEU A 99 -10.39 3.93 13.43
CA LEU A 99 -11.03 3.09 14.43
C LEU A 99 -12.23 2.36 13.83
N VAL A 100 -12.21 1.03 13.90
CA VAL A 100 -13.26 0.18 13.32
C VAL A 100 -13.71 -0.88 14.31
N SER A 101 -14.98 -1.24 14.26
CA SER A 101 -15.52 -2.32 15.10
C SER A 101 -15.46 -3.65 14.37
N VAL A 102 -14.85 -4.65 14.99
CA VAL A 102 -14.76 -6.02 14.48
C VAL A 102 -15.18 -7.00 15.57
N SER A 103 -15.84 -8.09 15.18
CA SER A 103 -16.19 -9.18 16.08
C SER A 103 -15.25 -10.36 15.92
N ASP A 104 -14.83 -10.95 17.04
CA ASP A 104 -14.16 -12.25 17.11
C ASP A 104 -14.94 -13.12 18.09
N ASN A 105 -15.45 -14.27 17.61
CA ASN A 105 -16.21 -15.23 18.43
C ASN A 105 -17.36 -14.62 19.26
N GLY A 106 -18.02 -13.57 18.72
CA GLY A 106 -19.13 -12.88 19.37
C GLY A 106 -18.74 -11.73 20.30
N VAL A 107 -17.44 -11.49 20.53
CA VAL A 107 -16.93 -10.33 21.26
C VAL A 107 -16.60 -9.22 20.27
N VAL A 108 -17.15 -8.02 20.48
CA VAL A 108 -16.92 -6.85 19.62
C VAL A 108 -15.75 -6.05 20.16
N TYR A 109 -14.72 -5.91 19.35
CA TYR A 109 -13.51 -5.13 19.61
C TYR A 109 -13.53 -3.82 18.85
N SER A 110 -13.09 -2.76 19.50
CA SER A 110 -12.71 -1.50 18.84
C SER A 110 -11.24 -1.60 18.42
N ILE A 111 -10.97 -1.72 17.12
CA ILE A 111 -9.61 -1.88 16.59
C ILE A 111 -9.12 -0.61 15.91
N GLN A 112 -7.91 -0.17 16.26
CA GLN A 112 -7.24 0.88 15.50
C GLN A 112 -6.43 0.27 14.35
N ILE A 113 -6.65 0.76 13.12
CA ILE A 113 -5.93 0.30 11.92
C ILE A 113 -4.75 1.20 11.64
N ALA A 114 -3.56 0.61 11.52
CA ALA A 114 -2.35 1.31 11.10
C ALA A 114 -1.68 0.60 9.92
N ALA A 115 -0.81 1.32 9.21
CA ALA A 115 0.07 0.72 8.23
C ALA A 115 1.47 1.32 8.35
N LEU A 116 2.49 0.50 8.19
CA LEU A 116 3.88 0.93 8.36
C LEU A 116 4.78 0.20 7.36
N HIS A 117 5.59 0.97 6.64
CA HIS A 117 6.62 0.44 5.78
C HIS A 117 7.75 -0.20 6.60
N THR A 118 8.13 -1.43 6.26
CA THR A 118 9.26 -2.12 6.90
C THR A 118 9.73 -3.28 6.04
N ARG A 119 11.02 -3.62 6.10
CA ARG A 119 11.61 -4.73 5.33
C ARG A 119 11.39 -6.07 6.04
N PHE A 120 10.65 -6.99 5.43
CA PHE A 120 10.25 -8.26 6.03
C PHE A 120 11.41 -9.19 6.37
N GLN A 121 12.48 -9.18 5.57
CA GLN A 121 13.68 -9.98 5.83
C GLN A 121 14.32 -9.67 7.20
N ASN A 122 14.03 -8.50 7.77
CA ASN A 122 14.62 -8.02 9.01
C ASN A 122 13.66 -8.11 10.21
N ILE A 123 12.44 -8.63 10.02
CA ILE A 123 11.49 -8.80 11.13
C ILE A 123 11.84 -10.09 11.87
N LEU A 124 12.25 -9.95 13.13
CA LEU A 124 12.47 -11.09 14.01
C LEU A 124 11.18 -11.44 14.72
N ARG A 125 10.78 -12.71 14.68
CA ARG A 125 9.59 -13.22 15.36
C ARG A 125 10.01 -14.16 16.48
N GLY A 126 9.62 -13.84 17.72
CA GLY A 126 9.85 -14.66 18.90
C GLY A 126 8.53 -15.29 19.38
N PRO A 127 8.51 -16.60 19.71
CA PRO A 127 7.30 -17.22 20.26
C PRO A 127 6.93 -16.57 21.59
N GLU A 128 5.63 -16.34 21.82
CA GLU A 128 5.16 -15.87 23.12
C GLU A 128 4.64 -17.04 23.97
N GLY A 129 5.43 -17.44 24.96
CA GLY A 129 5.09 -18.55 25.85
C GLY A 129 5.03 -19.90 25.11
N GLN A 130 3.92 -20.62 25.25
CA GLN A 130 3.67 -21.91 24.57
C GLN A 130 2.76 -21.75 23.33
N SER A 131 2.37 -20.53 22.96
CA SER A 131 1.48 -20.28 21.83
C SER A 131 2.18 -20.52 20.50
N GLN A 132 1.53 -21.24 19.58
CA GLN A 132 1.98 -21.35 18.18
C GLN A 132 1.40 -20.23 17.30
N VAL A 133 0.38 -19.51 17.78
CA VAL A 133 -0.35 -18.49 17.01
C VAL A 133 0.12 -17.07 17.36
N LYS A 134 0.42 -16.82 18.63
CA LYS A 134 0.87 -15.53 19.12
C LYS A 134 2.39 -15.41 19.13
N PHE A 135 2.89 -14.30 18.62
CA PHE A 135 4.31 -13.99 18.59
C PHE A 135 4.58 -12.53 18.98
N ARG A 136 5.78 -12.29 19.49
CA ARG A 136 6.35 -10.94 19.57
C ARG A 136 7.20 -10.68 18.36
N MET A 137 7.21 -9.45 17.90
CA MET A 137 8.05 -9.01 16.79
C MET A 137 9.10 -8.02 17.26
N ALA A 138 10.28 -8.05 16.64
CA ALA A 138 11.21 -6.94 16.65
C ALA A 138 11.30 -6.39 15.22
N LEU A 139 11.14 -5.08 15.09
CA LEU A 139 11.17 -4.37 13.82
C LEU A 139 12.57 -3.74 13.63
N PRO A 140 13.09 -3.69 12.40
CA PRO A 140 14.27 -2.88 12.11
C PRO A 140 13.99 -1.39 12.38
N PRO A 141 15.03 -0.54 12.47
CA PRO A 141 14.86 0.90 12.47
C PRO A 141 13.95 1.33 11.31
N TYR A 142 12.97 2.18 11.61
CA TYR A 142 12.03 2.66 10.60
C TYR A 142 12.78 3.38 9.48
N SER A 143 12.46 3.02 8.24
CA SER A 143 12.93 3.68 7.04
C SER A 143 11.71 4.03 6.19
N PRO A 144 11.49 5.32 5.86
CA PRO A 144 10.40 5.72 4.96
C PRO A 144 10.45 4.99 3.62
N VAL A 145 9.31 4.95 2.94
CA VAL A 145 9.21 4.48 1.56
C VAL A 145 10.19 5.25 0.66
N ASP A 146 10.98 4.51 -0.12
CA ASP A 146 11.89 5.08 -1.12
C ASP A 146 11.13 5.35 -2.42
N MET A 147 11.06 6.62 -2.81
CA MET A 147 10.42 7.04 -4.06
C MET A 147 11.43 7.41 -5.16
N GLU A 148 12.72 7.55 -4.83
CA GLU A 148 13.73 8.02 -5.78
C GLU A 148 14.32 6.86 -6.59
N THR A 149 14.51 5.69 -5.96
CA THR A 149 15.16 4.54 -6.60
C THR A 149 14.21 3.63 -7.39
N TRP A 150 12.95 4.03 -7.55
CA TRP A 150 11.96 3.31 -8.38
C TRP A 150 12.22 3.55 -9.88
N ASP A 151 13.38 3.10 -10.34
CA ASP A 151 13.67 3.01 -11.76
C ASP A 151 13.76 1.53 -12.13
N ASN A 152 12.62 0.97 -12.55
CA ASN A 152 12.60 -0.05 -13.59
C ASN A 152 11.19 -0.22 -14.17
N GLY A 153 11.11 -0.55 -15.46
CA GLY A 153 9.85 -0.71 -16.22
C GLY A 153 8.94 -1.86 -15.77
N GLY A 154 9.05 -2.34 -14.53
CA GLY A 154 8.21 -3.39 -13.95
C GLY A 154 6.90 -2.86 -13.36
N ASN A 155 5.95 -3.78 -13.16
CA ASN A 155 4.75 -3.52 -12.36
C ASN A 155 5.11 -3.29 -10.89
N MET A 156 4.20 -2.68 -10.13
CA MET A 156 4.41 -2.53 -8.70
C MET A 156 4.35 -3.88 -7.98
N ASP A 157 5.43 -4.23 -7.29
CA ASP A 157 5.48 -5.40 -6.42
C ASP A 157 5.51 -4.92 -4.96
N LEU A 158 4.32 -4.83 -4.36
CA LEU A 158 4.16 -4.51 -2.95
C LEU A 158 3.60 -5.73 -2.25
N ASN A 159 4.32 -6.19 -1.23
CA ASN A 159 3.89 -7.27 -0.37
C ASN A 159 3.39 -6.67 0.94
N ALA A 160 2.32 -7.24 1.51
CA ALA A 160 1.85 -6.84 2.84
C ALA A 160 1.54 -8.03 3.74
N GLN A 161 1.83 -7.85 5.03
CA GLN A 161 1.45 -8.74 6.10
C GLN A 161 0.43 -8.04 6.99
N ASN A 162 -0.77 -8.61 7.09
CA ASN A 162 -1.82 -8.15 7.99
C ASN A 162 -1.82 -8.95 9.29
N MET A 163 -1.80 -8.25 10.41
CA MET A 163 -1.70 -8.83 11.74
C MET A 163 -2.62 -8.10 12.72
N VAL A 164 -3.02 -8.80 13.79
CA VAL A 164 -3.84 -8.23 14.85
C VAL A 164 -3.25 -8.48 16.22
N SER A 165 -3.44 -7.50 17.11
CA SER A 165 -3.24 -7.63 18.56
C SER A 165 -4.54 -7.24 19.25
N LEU A 166 -5.25 -8.22 19.81
CA LEU A 166 -6.47 -8.00 20.59
C LEU A 166 -6.14 -8.04 22.09
N LEU A 167 -6.62 -7.04 22.83
CA LEU A 167 -6.50 -6.96 24.28
C LEU A 167 -7.88 -7.25 24.89
N PRO A 168 -7.99 -8.23 25.81
CA PRO A 168 -9.22 -8.42 26.58
C PRO A 168 -9.52 -7.17 27.40
N SER A 169 -10.79 -6.93 27.71
CA SER A 169 -11.16 -5.81 28.57
C SER A 169 -10.52 -5.95 29.95
N GLU A 170 -9.79 -4.92 30.39
CA GLU A 170 -9.12 -4.93 31.70
C GLU A 170 -10.09 -4.70 32.87
N ASN A 171 -11.33 -4.25 32.61
CA ASN A 171 -12.37 -3.97 33.63
C ASN A 171 -13.77 -4.34 33.12
N ASP A 172 -14.71 -4.73 34.00
CA ASP A 172 -16.11 -5.08 33.65
C ASP A 172 -16.88 -4.00 32.83
N ASN A 173 -16.37 -2.77 32.77
CA ASN A 173 -16.96 -1.63 32.04
C ASN A 173 -16.16 -1.16 30.81
N GLY A 174 -14.98 -1.72 30.52
CA GLY A 174 -14.18 -1.34 29.36
C GLY A 174 -14.61 -2.09 28.10
N ALA A 175 -14.71 -1.42 26.95
CA ALA A 175 -14.81 -2.11 25.67
C ALA A 175 -13.46 -2.76 25.34
N PRO A 176 -13.43 -4.00 24.82
CA PRO A 176 -12.16 -4.62 24.45
C PRO A 176 -11.57 -3.90 23.22
N GLU A 177 -10.26 -3.67 23.25
CA GLU A 177 -9.54 -2.87 22.26
C GLU A 177 -8.52 -3.71 21.48
N GLY A 178 -8.14 -3.25 20.30
CA GLY A 178 -7.10 -3.91 19.54
C GLY A 178 -6.37 -3.00 18.55
N LEU A 179 -5.31 -3.56 17.97
CA LEU A 179 -4.61 -2.98 16.83
C LEU A 179 -4.64 -3.96 15.67
N CYS A 180 -4.91 -3.45 14.48
CA CYS A 180 -4.77 -4.17 13.22
C CYS A 180 -3.76 -3.43 12.36
N VAL A 181 -2.71 -4.12 11.93
CA VAL A 181 -1.58 -3.49 11.26
C VAL A 181 -1.32 -4.14 9.92
N PHE A 182 -1.08 -3.30 8.91
CA PHE A 182 -0.50 -3.70 7.64
C PHE A 182 0.97 -3.30 7.62
N LEU A 183 1.86 -4.27 7.85
CA LEU A 183 3.27 -4.08 7.54
C LEU A 183 3.46 -4.33 6.06
N PHE A 184 4.14 -3.43 5.35
CA PHE A 184 4.34 -3.59 3.92
C PHE A 184 5.77 -3.27 3.50
N GLU A 185 6.22 -3.94 2.45
CA GLU A 185 7.49 -3.67 1.80
C GLU A 185 7.26 -3.51 0.30
N GLN A 186 7.95 -2.54 -0.30
CA GLN A 186 8.11 -2.47 -1.74
C GLN A 186 9.30 -3.34 -2.11
N ASN A 187 9.08 -4.34 -2.97
CA ASN A 187 10.11 -5.32 -3.28
C ASN A 187 11.16 -4.67 -4.20
N PRO A 188 12.42 -4.48 -3.75
CA PRO A 188 13.47 -3.88 -4.57
C PRO A 188 14.08 -4.92 -5.52
N SER A 189 13.44 -6.06 -5.76
CA SER A 189 14.00 -7.21 -6.51
C SER A 189 14.29 -6.91 -7.98
N PHE A 190 14.06 -5.67 -8.43
CA PHE A 190 14.51 -5.16 -9.72
C PHE A 190 15.55 -4.05 -9.56
N LEU A 191 16.30 -3.92 -8.47
CA LEU A 191 17.44 -2.99 -8.43
C LEU A 191 18.51 -3.44 -9.43
N VAL A 192 18.46 -2.85 -10.62
CA VAL A 192 19.54 -2.89 -11.59
C VAL A 192 20.70 -2.11 -10.97
N THR A 193 21.63 -2.84 -10.38
CA THR A 193 22.96 -2.30 -10.09
C THR A 193 23.67 -2.16 -11.45
N ASN A 194 24.01 -0.93 -11.83
CA ASN A 194 24.83 -0.61 -13.03
C ASN A 194 24.26 -0.98 -14.41
N GLY A 195 22.97 -0.74 -14.67
CA GLY A 195 22.40 -0.83 -16.03
C GLY A 195 22.35 -2.24 -16.66
N MET A 196 22.64 -3.30 -15.91
CA MET A 196 22.52 -4.69 -16.37
C MET A 196 21.38 -5.42 -15.65
N THR A 197 20.35 -5.79 -16.40
CA THR A 197 19.37 -6.79 -15.95
C THR A 197 20.05 -8.17 -15.96
N PRO A 198 20.00 -8.95 -14.86
CA PRO A 198 20.45 -10.34 -14.88
C PRO A 198 19.66 -11.12 -15.94
N TRP A 199 20.36 -11.88 -16.78
CA TRP A 199 19.86 -12.54 -17.99
C TRP A 199 18.83 -13.66 -17.73
N SER A 200 18.20 -13.72 -16.57
CA SER A 200 17.37 -14.84 -16.12
C SER A 200 16.13 -14.46 -15.31
N VAL A 201 15.73 -13.18 -15.25
CA VAL A 201 14.47 -12.80 -14.57
C VAL A 201 13.35 -12.68 -15.61
N PRO A 202 12.30 -13.52 -15.55
CA PRO A 202 11.19 -13.44 -16.52
C PRO A 202 10.54 -12.06 -16.53
N GLN A 203 10.40 -11.46 -17.72
CA GLN A 203 9.77 -10.15 -17.96
C GLN A 203 8.24 -10.10 -17.69
N GLU A 204 7.65 -11.16 -17.14
CA GLU A 204 6.20 -11.35 -17.02
C GLU A 204 5.72 -11.50 -15.56
N HIS A 205 6.32 -10.78 -14.60
CA HIS A 205 5.71 -10.66 -13.28
C HIS A 205 4.53 -9.68 -13.37
N MET A 206 3.36 -10.24 -13.70
CA MET A 206 2.08 -9.56 -13.56
C MET A 206 1.87 -9.17 -12.10
N ASP A 207 1.56 -7.90 -11.89
CA ASP A 207 1.08 -7.34 -10.64
C ASP A 207 0.05 -8.27 -9.97
N VAL A 208 0.35 -8.72 -8.74
CA VAL A 208 -0.48 -9.72 -8.03
C VAL A 208 -1.88 -9.19 -7.79
N VAL A 209 -2.00 -7.91 -7.43
CA VAL A 209 -3.29 -7.25 -7.22
C VAL A 209 -4.07 -7.24 -8.53
N LYS A 210 -3.43 -6.82 -9.63
CA LYS A 210 -4.07 -6.84 -10.95
C LYS A 210 -4.53 -8.24 -11.36
N LYS A 211 -3.75 -9.29 -11.03
CA LYS A 211 -4.07 -10.69 -11.33
C LYS A 211 -5.26 -11.22 -10.53
N LEU A 212 -5.40 -10.82 -9.27
CA LEU A 212 -6.52 -11.22 -8.41
C LEU A 212 -7.84 -10.56 -8.82
N GLY A 213 -7.78 -9.38 -9.44
CA GLY A 213 -8.95 -8.62 -9.87
C GLY A 213 -9.61 -7.85 -8.72
N PRO A 214 -10.47 -6.86 -9.03
CA PRO A 214 -11.01 -5.94 -8.03
C PRO A 214 -12.00 -6.62 -7.06
N GLU A 215 -12.66 -7.70 -7.49
CA GLU A 215 -13.62 -8.49 -6.70
C GLU A 215 -13.01 -9.05 -5.40
N GLN A 216 -11.70 -9.32 -5.39
CA GLN A 216 -10.97 -9.85 -4.25
C GLN A 216 -10.84 -8.83 -3.11
N PHE A 217 -11.04 -7.54 -3.38
CA PHE A 217 -10.78 -6.44 -2.45
C PHE A 217 -12.06 -5.77 -1.93
N ARG A 218 -13.17 -6.51 -1.89
CA ARG A 218 -14.48 -6.03 -1.39
C ARG A 218 -14.68 -6.15 0.10
N GLN A 219 -13.93 -7.03 0.76
CA GLN A 219 -14.14 -7.41 2.16
C GLN A 219 -12.88 -7.24 2.99
N PHE A 220 -13.06 -7.02 4.29
CA PHE A 220 -11.97 -7.03 5.26
C PHE A 220 -11.27 -8.41 5.31
N PRO A 221 -9.93 -8.47 5.42
CA PRO A 221 -8.97 -7.36 5.47
C PRO A 221 -8.49 -6.88 4.09
N ALA A 222 -8.84 -7.58 3.01
CA ALA A 222 -8.36 -7.29 1.65
C ALA A 222 -8.75 -5.88 1.17
N HIS A 223 -9.96 -5.42 1.48
CA HIS A 223 -10.41 -4.06 1.17
C HIS A 223 -9.50 -3.00 1.80
N HIS A 224 -9.15 -3.15 3.08
CA HIS A 224 -8.32 -2.19 3.79
C HIS A 224 -6.87 -2.23 3.31
N TYR A 225 -6.34 -3.42 2.99
CA TYR A 225 -5.06 -3.54 2.31
C TYR A 225 -5.05 -2.76 0.98
N PHE A 226 -6.05 -3.02 0.13
CA PHE A 226 -6.14 -2.37 -1.17
C PHE A 226 -6.23 -0.85 -1.06
N VAL A 227 -7.14 -0.34 -0.21
CA VAL A 227 -7.39 1.10 -0.09
C VAL A 227 -6.25 1.82 0.62
N ARG A 228 -5.82 1.34 1.79
CA ARG A 228 -4.86 2.06 2.65
C ARG A 228 -3.42 1.89 2.24
N VAL A 229 -3.07 0.76 1.63
CA VAL A 229 -1.67 0.41 1.35
C VAL A 229 -1.41 0.40 -0.14
N TYR A 230 -2.07 -0.48 -0.88
CA TYR A 230 -1.69 -0.74 -2.26
C TYR A 230 -2.05 0.41 -3.20
N ARG A 231 -3.32 0.85 -3.20
CA ARG A 231 -3.87 1.78 -4.19
C ARG A 231 -3.18 3.14 -4.16
N CYS A 232 -3.04 3.73 -2.98
CA CYS A 232 -2.38 5.03 -2.83
C CYS A 232 -0.92 4.95 -3.32
N ASN A 233 -0.14 3.97 -2.86
CA ASN A 233 1.24 3.79 -3.28
C ASN A 233 1.35 3.56 -4.80
N ALA A 234 0.51 2.72 -5.38
CA ALA A 234 0.52 2.42 -6.82
C ALA A 234 0.17 3.63 -7.69
N ILE A 235 -0.83 4.42 -7.29
CA ILE A 235 -1.19 5.66 -8.01
C ILE A 235 -0.05 6.67 -7.91
N ILE A 236 0.55 6.84 -6.74
CA ILE A 236 1.63 7.81 -6.54
C ILE A 236 2.90 7.43 -7.28
N LEU A 237 3.34 6.17 -7.22
CA LEU A 237 4.50 5.73 -8.00
C LEU A 237 4.22 5.88 -9.50
N ALA A 238 3.04 5.50 -9.97
CA ALA A 238 2.65 5.74 -11.36
C ALA A 238 2.71 7.23 -11.74
N LEU A 239 2.23 8.12 -10.86
CA LEU A 239 2.23 9.57 -11.06
C LEU A 239 3.65 10.15 -11.13
N LEU A 240 4.49 9.84 -10.13
CA LEU A 240 5.86 10.36 -10.02
C LEU A 240 6.76 9.85 -11.15
N HIS A 241 6.60 8.58 -11.55
CA HIS A 241 7.35 7.99 -12.66
C HIS A 241 6.68 8.15 -14.02
N ARG A 242 5.53 8.85 -14.08
CA ARG A 242 4.83 9.19 -15.32
C ARG A 242 4.51 7.94 -16.16
N LYS A 243 4.07 6.87 -15.49
CA LYS A 243 3.69 5.57 -16.07
C LYS A 243 2.18 5.35 -15.96
N THR A 244 1.57 4.70 -16.96
CA THR A 244 0.15 4.36 -16.92
C THR A 244 -0.18 3.40 -15.76
N THR A 245 -1.37 3.52 -15.19
CA THR A 245 -1.88 2.59 -14.16
C THR A 245 -3.22 2.00 -14.56
N PHE A 246 -3.49 0.75 -14.17
CA PHE A 246 -4.80 0.11 -14.40
C PHE A 246 -5.87 0.61 -13.41
N LEU A 247 -5.45 1.27 -12.32
CA LEU A 247 -6.30 1.74 -11.22
C LEU A 247 -7.22 2.90 -11.61
N SER A 248 -7.08 3.46 -12.82
CA SER A 248 -7.97 4.47 -13.38
C SER A 248 -9.22 3.88 -14.05
N SER A 249 -9.27 2.56 -14.23
CA SER A 249 -10.40 1.89 -14.88
C SER A 249 -11.62 1.83 -13.95
N PHE A 250 -12.81 1.81 -14.56
CA PHE A 250 -14.08 1.87 -13.84
C PHE A 250 -14.20 0.80 -12.76
N GLU A 251 -13.92 -0.47 -13.09
CA GLU A 251 -14.02 -1.60 -12.15
C GLU A 251 -13.13 -1.39 -10.91
N TRP A 252 -11.92 -0.86 -11.09
CA TRP A 252 -10.99 -0.59 -9.99
C TRP A 252 -11.33 0.67 -9.17
N CYS A 253 -12.27 1.48 -9.64
CA CYS A 253 -12.82 2.64 -8.93
C CYS A 253 -14.17 2.35 -8.27
N THR A 254 -14.85 1.25 -8.60
CA THR A 254 -16.22 0.96 -8.11
C THR A 254 -16.30 -0.34 -7.34
N THR A 255 -15.88 -1.46 -7.94
CA THR A 255 -16.05 -2.81 -7.38
C THR A 255 -15.51 -2.93 -5.95
N PRO A 256 -14.31 -2.44 -5.57
CA PRO A 256 -13.83 -2.56 -4.20
C PRO A 256 -14.71 -1.84 -3.16
N TRP A 257 -15.51 -0.85 -3.56
CA TRP A 257 -16.43 -0.08 -2.70
C TRP A 257 -17.90 -0.52 -2.81
N GLU A 258 -18.18 -1.72 -3.34
CA GLU A 258 -19.56 -2.23 -3.39
C GLU A 258 -20.18 -2.40 -2.00
N GLN A 259 -19.35 -2.74 -0.99
CA GLN A 259 -19.80 -3.01 0.38
C GLN A 259 -19.40 -1.89 1.36
N HIS A 260 -18.29 -1.21 1.09
CA HIS A 260 -17.75 -0.16 1.95
C HIS A 260 -18.05 1.25 1.39
N PRO A 261 -18.40 2.22 2.25
CA PRO A 261 -18.62 3.59 1.82
C PRO A 261 -17.32 4.24 1.31
N LYS A 262 -17.45 5.04 0.25
CA LYS A 262 -16.32 5.74 -0.38
C LYS A 262 -16.14 7.15 0.17
N THR A 263 -14.94 7.47 0.61
CA THR A 263 -14.60 8.78 1.20
C THR A 263 -14.27 9.84 0.14
N PHE A 264 -14.12 11.10 0.56
CA PHE A 264 -13.57 12.16 -0.31
C PHE A 264 -12.12 11.90 -0.71
N LEU A 265 -11.31 11.27 0.15
CA LEU A 265 -9.94 10.87 -0.18
C LEU A 265 -9.91 9.81 -1.28
N ASP A 266 -10.82 8.83 -1.22
CA ASP A 266 -10.94 7.81 -2.28
C ASP A 266 -11.33 8.43 -3.63
N ARG A 267 -12.25 9.40 -3.61
CA ARG A 267 -12.68 10.15 -4.81
C ARG A 267 -11.54 11.02 -5.37
N LEU A 268 -10.70 11.60 -4.51
CA LEU A 268 -9.51 12.30 -4.93
C LEU A 268 -8.57 11.34 -5.67
N PHE A 269 -8.31 10.15 -5.11
CA PHE A 269 -7.48 9.14 -5.78
C PHE A 269 -8.07 8.66 -7.10
N ASP A 270 -9.39 8.61 -7.28
CA ASP A 270 -10.00 8.33 -8.60
C ASP A 270 -9.63 9.38 -9.65
N ILE A 271 -9.55 10.66 -9.25
CA ILE A 271 -9.17 11.75 -10.15
C ILE A 271 -7.66 11.65 -10.43
N ILE A 272 -6.83 11.50 -9.40
CA ILE A 272 -5.38 11.39 -9.53
C ILE A 272 -4.98 10.20 -10.41
N ALA A 273 -5.68 9.06 -10.32
CA ALA A 273 -5.41 7.87 -11.13
C ALA A 273 -5.47 8.13 -12.65
N GLY A 274 -6.19 9.17 -13.10
CA GLY A 274 -6.25 9.56 -14.52
C GLY A 274 -5.00 10.31 -15.03
N LEU A 275 -4.21 10.92 -14.16
CA LEU A 275 -3.05 11.74 -14.53
C LEU A 275 -1.83 10.96 -15.05
N PRO A 276 -1.44 9.81 -14.46
CA PRO A 276 -0.24 9.09 -14.89
C PRO A 276 -0.25 8.73 -16.38
N GLY A 277 -1.42 8.40 -16.94
CA GLY A 277 -1.58 8.14 -18.37
C GLY A 277 -1.38 9.37 -19.25
N ILE A 278 -1.86 10.55 -18.80
CA ILE A 278 -1.63 11.82 -19.48
C ILE A 278 -0.13 12.16 -19.46
N PHE A 279 0.51 12.10 -18.29
CA PHE A 279 1.93 12.38 -18.13
C PHE A 279 2.82 11.48 -19.02
N SER A 280 2.49 10.18 -19.08
CA SER A 280 3.21 9.24 -19.96
C SER A 280 3.11 9.62 -21.44
N ARG A 281 1.94 10.11 -21.89
CA ARG A 281 1.75 10.58 -23.28
C ARG A 281 2.48 11.89 -23.56
N VAL A 282 2.56 12.78 -22.57
CA VAL A 282 3.34 14.04 -22.67
C VAL A 282 4.81 13.72 -22.90
N ASP A 283 5.39 12.78 -22.14
CA ASP A 283 6.81 12.38 -22.29
C ASP A 283 7.12 11.76 -23.66
N ARG A 284 6.11 11.14 -24.28
CA ARG A 284 6.20 10.59 -25.65
C ARG A 284 5.87 11.61 -26.74
N THR A 285 5.58 12.87 -26.39
CA THR A 285 5.18 13.91 -27.34
C THR A 285 6.16 15.07 -27.33
N VAL A 286 6.50 15.59 -26.15
CA VAL A 286 7.32 16.80 -25.98
C VAL A 286 8.74 16.67 -26.58
N PRO A 287 9.47 15.55 -26.49
CA PRO A 287 10.84 15.47 -27.00
C PRO A 287 10.98 15.54 -28.53
N PHE A 288 9.90 15.32 -29.28
CA PHE A 288 9.94 15.31 -30.74
C PHE A 288 10.05 16.72 -31.34
N ALA A 289 10.49 16.81 -32.59
CA ALA A 289 10.58 18.07 -33.32
C ALA A 289 9.22 18.78 -33.43
N ALA A 290 9.24 20.11 -33.51
CA ALA A 290 8.04 20.93 -33.63
C ALA A 290 7.37 20.76 -35.01
N THR A 291 6.46 19.78 -35.10
CA THR A 291 5.60 19.52 -36.26
C THR A 291 4.15 19.88 -35.93
N LEU A 292 3.32 20.03 -36.98
CA LEU A 292 1.87 20.26 -36.80
C LEU A 292 1.22 19.10 -36.02
N GLN A 293 1.63 17.86 -36.29
CA GLN A 293 1.13 16.69 -35.58
C GLN A 293 1.48 16.72 -34.08
N ARG A 294 2.72 17.10 -33.72
CA ARG A 294 3.13 17.25 -32.32
C ARG A 294 2.30 18.33 -31.61
N ARG A 295 2.06 19.46 -32.27
CA ARG A 295 1.23 20.55 -31.77
C ARG A 295 -0.21 20.09 -31.49
N LEU A 296 -0.84 19.39 -32.44
CA LEU A 296 -2.20 18.87 -32.27
C LEU A 296 -2.30 17.87 -31.11
N LYS A 297 -1.32 16.97 -30.97
CA LYS A 297 -1.23 16.07 -29.81
C LYS A 297 -1.07 16.84 -28.49
N ALA A 298 -0.25 17.89 -28.48
CA ALA A 298 -0.07 18.71 -27.29
C ALA A 298 -1.34 19.48 -26.90
N GLN A 299 -2.13 19.94 -27.88
CA GLN A 299 -3.45 20.56 -27.64
C GLN A 299 -4.44 19.56 -27.02
N GLU A 300 -4.53 18.34 -27.54
CA GLU A 300 -5.37 17.26 -26.98
C GLU A 300 -4.98 16.91 -25.53
N LEU A 301 -3.67 16.87 -25.26
CA LEU A 301 -3.15 16.62 -23.91
C LEU A 301 -3.43 17.78 -22.96
N LEU A 302 -3.36 19.03 -23.45
CA LEU A 302 -3.70 20.21 -22.66
C LEU A 302 -5.18 20.18 -22.29
N GLU A 303 -6.07 19.88 -23.24
CA GLU A 303 -7.51 19.70 -22.98
C GLU A 303 -7.75 18.64 -21.88
N SER A 304 -7.06 17.50 -21.98
CA SER A 304 -7.13 16.44 -20.98
C SER A 304 -6.65 16.90 -19.59
N CYS A 305 -5.59 17.71 -19.51
CA CYS A 305 -5.11 18.28 -18.25
C CYS A 305 -6.13 19.25 -17.64
N LEU A 306 -6.74 20.12 -18.45
CA LEU A 306 -7.74 21.09 -17.99
C LEU A 306 -9.02 20.41 -17.49
N GLU A 307 -9.41 19.30 -18.10
CA GLU A 307 -10.54 18.49 -17.61
C GLU A 307 -10.26 17.86 -16.24
N ILE A 308 -9.03 17.38 -16.00
CA ILE A 308 -8.64 16.92 -14.66
C ILE A 308 -8.60 18.08 -13.66
N GLU A 309 -8.06 19.23 -14.05
CA GLU A 309 -8.04 20.44 -13.20
C GLU A 309 -9.46 20.83 -12.76
N ARG A 310 -10.42 20.87 -13.70
CA ARG A 310 -11.83 21.15 -13.40
C ARG A 310 -12.42 20.16 -12.39
N ARG A 311 -12.13 18.86 -12.54
CA ARG A 311 -12.58 17.83 -11.59
C ARG A 311 -11.96 18.00 -10.20
N LEU A 312 -10.70 18.44 -10.12
CA LEU A 312 -10.02 18.75 -8.86
C LEU A 312 -10.61 19.99 -8.20
N GLU A 313 -10.94 21.04 -8.97
CA GLU A 313 -11.62 22.24 -8.47
C GLU A 313 -13.02 21.92 -7.92
N GLU A 314 -13.80 21.12 -8.66
CA GLU A 314 -15.11 20.64 -8.21
C GLU A 314 -14.98 19.84 -6.93
N TRP A 315 -14.06 18.87 -6.90
CA TRP A 315 -13.78 18.07 -5.72
C TRP A 315 -13.39 18.95 -4.51
N GLU A 316 -12.54 19.95 -4.71
CA GLU A 316 -12.09 20.86 -3.65
C GLU A 316 -13.25 21.69 -3.09
N SER A 317 -14.17 22.14 -3.96
CA SER A 317 -15.37 22.87 -3.54
C SER A 317 -16.24 22.05 -2.59
N TYR A 318 -16.40 20.74 -2.85
CA TYR A 318 -17.12 19.83 -1.97
C TYR A 318 -16.32 19.51 -0.70
N ALA A 319 -15.00 19.30 -0.80
CA ALA A 319 -14.14 18.99 0.32
C ALA A 319 -14.05 20.14 1.34
N ARG A 320 -14.21 21.39 0.89
CA ARG A 320 -14.23 22.60 1.73
C ARG A 320 -15.63 22.97 2.25
N ALA A 321 -16.68 22.27 1.83
CA ALA A 321 -18.04 22.65 2.20
C ALA A 321 -18.23 22.60 3.73
N PRO A 322 -18.86 23.63 4.33
CA PRO A 322 -19.07 23.67 5.77
C PRO A 322 -20.02 22.55 6.20
N THR A 323 -19.72 21.96 7.36
CA THR A 323 -20.57 20.99 8.03
C THR A 323 -21.15 21.62 9.31
N ALA A 324 -22.16 20.97 9.90
CA ALA A 324 -22.75 21.44 11.16
C ALA A 324 -21.73 21.49 12.31
N GLU A 325 -20.75 20.57 12.30
CA GLU A 325 -19.73 20.45 13.34
C GLU A 325 -18.48 21.27 13.02
N HIS A 326 -18.12 21.38 11.74
CA HIS A 326 -16.91 22.05 11.28
C HIS A 326 -17.21 23.06 10.17
N PRO A 327 -17.12 24.37 10.44
CA PRO A 327 -17.39 25.41 9.44
C PRO A 327 -16.28 25.55 8.38
N TYR A 328 -15.07 25.06 8.68
CA TYR A 328 -13.93 25.09 7.77
C TYR A 328 -13.25 23.73 7.71
N ALA A 329 -12.76 23.34 6.53
CA ALA A 329 -12.00 22.10 6.39
C ALA A 329 -10.57 22.20 6.97
N TYR A 330 -10.00 23.41 6.92
CA TYR A 330 -8.72 23.76 7.52
C TYR A 330 -8.63 25.27 7.76
N TRP A 331 -7.77 25.69 8.69
CA TRP A 331 -7.55 27.09 9.08
C TRP A 331 -6.09 27.33 9.44
N ILE A 332 -5.70 28.60 9.59
CA ILE A 332 -4.37 28.97 10.08
C ILE A 332 -4.33 28.74 11.59
N GLU A 333 -3.38 27.96 12.05
CA GLU A 333 -3.14 27.70 13.47
C GLU A 333 -2.52 28.94 14.12
N GLU A 334 -3.09 29.38 15.25
CA GLU A 334 -2.52 30.48 16.03
C GLU A 334 -1.24 29.97 16.71
N PRO A 335 -0.10 30.66 16.56
CA PRO A 335 1.15 30.21 17.14
C PRO A 335 1.09 30.24 18.67
N ASP A 336 1.65 29.21 19.32
CA ASP A 336 1.76 29.13 20.78
C ASP A 336 2.56 30.31 21.38
N ASP A 337 3.55 30.80 20.63
CA ASP A 337 4.35 31.97 20.97
C ASP A 337 4.21 33.02 19.85
N PRO A 338 3.58 34.18 20.11
CA PRO A 338 3.39 35.23 19.10
C PRO A 338 4.70 35.87 18.63
N ASP A 339 5.80 35.71 19.38
CA ASP A 339 7.11 36.25 19.03
C ASP A 339 7.99 35.23 18.28
N ALA A 340 7.57 33.97 18.18
CA ALA A 340 8.31 32.93 17.46
C ALA A 340 8.18 33.11 15.94
N GLN A 341 9.28 33.52 15.28
CA GLN A 341 9.33 33.54 13.82
C GLN A 341 9.29 32.10 13.27
N GLN A 342 8.18 31.72 12.65
CA GLN A 342 8.10 30.51 11.85
C GLN A 342 8.80 30.77 10.51
N LEU A 343 10.09 30.43 10.46
CA LEU A 343 10.85 30.40 9.21
C LEU A 343 10.84 28.97 8.66
N PRO A 344 10.66 28.77 7.35
CA PRO A 344 10.44 29.78 6.29
C PRO A 344 8.96 30.12 6.02
N PHE A 345 8.01 29.47 6.69
CA PHE A 345 6.58 29.61 6.41
C PHE A 345 5.88 30.39 7.51
N ALA A 346 5.11 31.42 7.13
CA ALA A 346 4.52 32.36 8.08
C ALA A 346 3.65 31.70 9.17
N ASP A 347 2.86 30.67 8.81
CA ASP A 347 1.95 30.00 9.75
C ASP A 347 1.72 28.52 9.38
N ASN A 348 1.31 27.69 10.33
CA ASN A 348 0.87 26.32 10.09
C ASN A 348 -0.62 26.22 9.78
N PHE A 349 -1.03 25.11 9.17
CA PHE A 349 -2.43 24.77 8.97
C PHE A 349 -2.89 23.72 9.98
N ALA A 350 -4.03 23.98 10.61
CA ALA A 350 -4.80 23.00 11.35
C ALA A 350 -5.98 22.50 10.51
N PHE A 351 -6.42 21.27 10.75
CA PHE A 351 -7.50 20.62 10.00
C PHE A 351 -8.56 20.07 10.97
N LYS A 352 -9.75 19.79 10.45
CA LYS A 352 -10.81 19.14 11.23
C LYS A 352 -10.43 17.74 11.72
N ASP A 353 -9.63 17.00 10.95
CA ASP A 353 -9.18 15.64 11.25
C ASP A 353 -7.93 15.28 10.44
N GLY A 354 -7.25 14.20 10.83
CA GLY A 354 -6.03 13.73 10.19
C GLY A 354 -6.23 13.32 8.73
N VAL A 355 -7.36 12.68 8.39
CA VAL A 355 -7.67 12.25 7.02
C VAL A 355 -7.78 13.44 6.08
N SER A 356 -8.38 14.54 6.54
CA SER A 356 -8.53 15.79 5.80
C SER A 356 -7.17 16.44 5.52
N SER A 357 -6.24 16.40 6.47
CA SER A 357 -4.88 16.90 6.25
C SER A 357 -4.16 16.12 5.13
N VAL A 358 -4.21 14.79 5.15
CA VAL A 358 -3.66 13.92 4.10
C VAL A 358 -4.35 14.19 2.76
N MET A 359 -5.66 14.35 2.77
CA MET A 359 -6.46 14.63 1.59
C MET A 359 -6.03 15.94 0.89
N PHE A 360 -5.85 17.04 1.63
CA PHE A 360 -5.38 18.29 1.03
C PHE A 360 -3.89 18.26 0.63
N LEU A 361 -3.04 17.53 1.36
CA LEU A 361 -1.64 17.31 0.97
C LEU A 361 -1.55 16.68 -0.43
N TYR A 362 -2.35 15.64 -0.69
CA TYR A 362 -2.37 14.95 -1.99
C TYR A 362 -2.99 15.81 -3.09
N HIS A 363 -4.00 16.63 -2.75
CA HIS A 363 -4.58 17.60 -3.68
C HIS A 363 -3.55 18.64 -4.14
N TRP A 364 -2.86 19.31 -3.21
CA TRP A 364 -1.86 20.31 -3.55
C TRP A 364 -0.63 19.73 -4.24
N MET A 365 -0.20 18.52 -3.84
CA MET A 365 0.85 17.78 -4.56
C MET A 365 0.44 17.53 -6.02
N THR A 366 -0.81 17.12 -6.24
CA THR A 366 -1.34 16.86 -7.57
C THR A 366 -1.39 18.13 -8.43
N LEU A 367 -1.87 19.25 -7.88
CA LEU A 367 -1.91 20.54 -8.57
C LEU A 367 -0.50 21.04 -8.91
N LEU A 368 0.47 20.89 -8.02
CA LEU A 368 1.86 21.26 -8.27
C LEU A 368 2.43 20.55 -9.51
N LEU A 369 2.22 19.23 -9.60
CA LEU A 369 2.65 18.42 -10.74
C LEU A 369 1.85 18.72 -12.02
N LEU A 370 0.54 18.90 -11.91
CA LEU A 370 -0.35 19.19 -13.03
C LEU A 370 -0.04 20.55 -13.66
N HIS A 371 0.15 21.59 -12.83
CA HIS A 371 0.46 22.95 -13.32
C HIS A 371 1.79 22.97 -14.09
N ARG A 372 2.81 22.23 -13.62
CA ARG A 372 4.07 22.07 -14.36
C ARG A 372 3.84 21.43 -15.72
N CYS A 373 2.98 20.42 -15.78
CA CYS A 373 2.63 19.74 -17.03
C CYS A 373 1.90 20.69 -18.01
N ILE A 374 0.96 21.48 -17.51
CA ILE A 374 0.21 22.47 -18.30
C ILE A 374 1.16 23.54 -18.86
N GLU A 375 2.05 24.08 -18.04
CA GLU A 375 3.08 25.04 -18.46
C GLU A 375 3.97 24.47 -19.58
N CYS A 376 4.45 23.22 -19.42
CA CYS A 376 5.25 22.52 -20.43
C CYS A 376 4.48 22.32 -21.75
N LEU A 377 3.22 21.90 -21.68
CA LEU A 377 2.37 21.72 -22.86
C LEU A 377 2.08 23.03 -23.58
N HIS A 378 1.81 24.09 -22.83
CA HIS A 378 1.61 25.43 -23.39
C HIS A 378 2.87 25.88 -24.17
N HIS A 379 4.07 25.76 -23.58
CA HIS A 379 5.31 26.06 -24.30
C HIS A 379 5.49 25.18 -25.54
N THR A 380 5.15 23.89 -25.47
CA THR A 380 5.22 22.93 -26.58
C THR A 380 4.32 23.33 -27.75
N ILE A 381 3.11 23.82 -27.48
CA ILE A 381 2.11 24.24 -28.46
C ILE A 381 2.57 25.48 -29.25
N PHE A 382 3.15 26.46 -28.55
CA PHE A 382 3.59 27.73 -29.13
C PHE A 382 4.99 27.68 -29.77
N GLN A 383 5.66 26.53 -29.78
CA GLN A 383 6.87 26.37 -30.58
C GLN A 383 6.55 26.56 -32.08
N PRO A 384 7.43 27.27 -32.81
CA PRO A 384 7.20 27.57 -34.23
C PRO A 384 7.27 26.30 -35.07
N VAL A 385 6.25 26.05 -35.89
CA VAL A 385 6.20 24.91 -36.82
C VAL A 385 6.55 25.43 -38.21
N ILE A 386 7.79 25.20 -38.64
CA ILE A 386 8.33 25.71 -39.91
C ILE A 386 7.63 25.08 -41.11
N GLU A 387 7.17 23.83 -40.98
CA GLU A 387 6.45 23.08 -42.01
C GLU A 387 5.11 23.72 -42.41
N ASP A 388 4.53 24.55 -41.53
CA ASP A 388 3.22 25.18 -41.70
C ASP A 388 3.35 26.69 -41.98
N PHE A 389 4.20 27.06 -42.94
CA PHE A 389 4.32 28.45 -43.40
C PHE A 389 3.13 28.80 -44.32
N PRO A 390 2.40 29.92 -44.11
CA PRO A 390 2.74 31.06 -43.26
C PRO A 390 2.21 31.01 -41.80
N ASN A 391 1.37 30.04 -41.44
CA ASN A 391 0.70 29.96 -40.13
C ASN A 391 1.56 29.27 -39.06
N MET A 392 2.78 29.77 -38.87
CA MET A 392 3.79 29.16 -38.00
C MET A 392 3.38 29.09 -36.52
N TYR A 393 2.40 29.90 -36.09
CA TYR A 393 1.88 29.96 -34.72
C TYR A 393 0.43 29.47 -34.66
N PRO A 394 0.01 28.84 -33.55
CA PRO A 394 -1.34 28.30 -33.43
C PRO A 394 -2.40 29.38 -33.16
N ASP A 395 -3.53 29.27 -33.85
CA ASP A 395 -4.79 29.87 -33.41
C ASP A 395 -5.54 28.87 -32.53
N LEU A 396 -5.49 29.08 -31.21
CA LEU A 396 -6.09 28.14 -30.25
C LEU A 396 -7.60 28.32 -30.11
N PRO A 397 -8.37 27.23 -30.00
CA PRO A 397 -9.79 27.31 -29.66
C PRO A 397 -9.97 27.91 -28.26
N PRO A 398 -11.13 28.54 -27.95
CA PRO A 398 -11.33 29.28 -26.71
C PRO A 398 -11.08 28.48 -25.43
N ASN A 399 -11.36 27.17 -25.43
CA ASN A 399 -11.13 26.27 -24.30
C ASN A 399 -9.64 26.02 -23.99
N LEU A 400 -8.74 26.32 -24.93
CA LEU A 400 -7.28 26.17 -24.75
C LEU A 400 -6.56 27.51 -24.54
N GLN A 401 -7.30 28.63 -24.57
CA GLN A 401 -6.76 29.97 -24.32
C GLN A 401 -6.62 30.21 -22.81
N ILE A 402 -5.58 29.65 -22.22
CA ILE A 402 -5.33 29.70 -20.78
C ILE A 402 -4.55 30.96 -20.35
N ASN A 403 -4.74 31.40 -19.09
CA ASN A 403 -3.87 32.40 -18.48
C ASN A 403 -2.63 31.72 -17.88
N LEU A 404 -1.49 31.82 -18.55
CA LEU A 404 -0.23 31.17 -18.13
C LEU A 404 0.23 31.59 -16.72
N GLY A 405 -0.07 32.83 -16.30
CA GLY A 405 0.33 33.34 -14.98
C GLY A 405 -0.24 32.54 -13.81
N ARG A 406 -1.44 31.94 -13.98
CA ARG A 406 -2.05 31.03 -12.99
C ARG A 406 -1.20 29.78 -12.76
N TYR A 407 -0.59 29.25 -13.82
CA TYR A 407 0.17 28.00 -13.77
C TYR A 407 1.60 28.19 -13.26
N GLN A 408 2.08 29.43 -13.17
CA GLN A 408 3.39 29.78 -12.64
C GLN A 408 3.42 29.91 -11.11
N GLN A 409 2.26 29.98 -10.44
CA GLN A 409 2.14 30.14 -8.97
C GLN A 409 2.38 28.84 -8.18
N ARG A 410 3.23 27.93 -8.68
CA ARG A 410 3.47 26.59 -8.09
C ARG A 410 4.05 26.64 -6.66
N ARG A 411 4.77 27.72 -6.30
CA ARG A 411 5.34 27.90 -4.95
C ARG A 411 4.27 27.94 -3.86
N GLU A 412 3.07 28.43 -4.20
CA GLU A 412 1.97 28.46 -3.24
C GLU A 412 1.55 27.05 -2.82
N PHE A 413 1.45 26.10 -3.76
CA PHE A 413 1.12 24.71 -3.44
C PHE A 413 2.22 24.04 -2.60
N ALA A 414 3.50 24.26 -2.96
CA ALA A 414 4.63 23.73 -2.18
C ALA A 414 4.64 24.28 -0.74
N SER A 415 4.31 25.56 -0.57
CA SER A 415 4.17 26.19 0.74
C SER A 415 3.00 25.59 1.52
N ARG A 416 1.82 25.46 0.92
CA ARG A 416 0.64 24.85 1.56
C ARG A 416 0.91 23.42 2.01
N ILE A 417 1.65 22.63 1.23
CA ILE A 417 2.09 21.28 1.62
C ILE A 417 2.90 21.35 2.91
N CYS A 418 3.95 22.18 2.96
CA CYS A 418 4.81 22.28 4.14
C CYS A 418 4.06 22.74 5.39
N ARG A 419 3.17 23.74 5.23
CA ARG A 419 2.34 24.27 6.32
C ARG A 419 1.36 23.25 6.91
N ALA A 420 0.98 22.22 6.16
CA ALA A 420 0.04 21.18 6.60
C ALA A 420 0.71 19.92 7.15
N LEU A 421 1.98 19.70 6.84
CA LEU A 421 2.69 18.46 7.13
C LEU A 421 2.81 18.20 8.64
N ASP A 422 2.93 19.24 9.47
CA ASP A 422 3.07 19.10 10.92
C ASP A 422 1.79 18.59 11.59
N PHE A 423 0.63 19.14 11.21
CA PHE A 423 -0.67 18.64 11.66
C PHE A 423 -0.91 17.20 11.18
N ALA A 424 -0.56 16.90 9.93
CA ALA A 424 -0.70 15.55 9.40
C ALA A 424 0.19 14.55 10.14
N LEU A 425 1.41 14.94 10.50
CA LEU A 425 2.36 14.10 11.24
C LEU A 425 1.90 13.81 12.68
N SER A 426 1.33 14.81 13.36
CA SER A 426 0.86 14.66 14.73
C SER A 426 -0.34 13.71 14.82
N THR A 427 -1.23 13.74 13.83
CA THR A 427 -2.49 13.00 13.81
C THR A 427 -2.43 11.63 13.12
N THR A 428 -1.50 11.40 12.19
CA THR A 428 -1.48 10.16 11.38
C THR A 428 -1.01 8.92 12.13
N VAL A 429 -1.63 7.78 11.81
CA VAL A 429 -1.18 6.41 12.15
C VAL A 429 -0.47 5.71 10.98
N GLN A 430 -0.28 6.42 9.87
CA GLN A 430 0.35 5.93 8.65
C GLN A 430 1.31 7.00 8.08
N PRO A 431 2.49 7.20 8.70
CA PRO A 431 3.43 8.28 8.34
C PRO A 431 3.93 8.17 6.90
N ASP A 432 3.96 6.96 6.33
CA ASP A 432 4.39 6.72 4.94
C ASP A 432 3.55 7.49 3.90
N MET A 433 2.32 7.88 4.24
CA MET A 433 1.48 8.71 3.36
C MET A 433 2.04 10.13 3.17
N LEU A 434 2.86 10.62 4.10
CA LEU A 434 3.40 12.00 4.06
C LEU A 434 4.67 12.12 3.23
N VAL A 435 5.31 10.99 2.90
CA VAL A 435 6.61 11.00 2.23
C VAL A 435 6.48 11.60 0.83
N ALA A 436 5.45 11.22 0.06
CA ALA A 436 5.29 11.69 -1.32
C ALA A 436 5.00 13.20 -1.45
N PRO A 437 4.03 13.79 -0.71
CA PRO A 437 3.86 15.23 -0.70
C PRO A 437 5.14 15.99 -0.30
N LEU A 438 5.86 15.50 0.72
CA LEU A 438 7.14 16.08 1.16
C LEU A 438 8.19 16.03 0.04
N ALA A 439 8.37 14.87 -0.61
CA ALA A 439 9.37 14.69 -1.66
C ALA A 439 9.09 15.61 -2.87
N VAL A 440 7.83 15.73 -3.28
CA VAL A 440 7.43 16.62 -4.38
C VAL A 440 7.66 18.10 -4.04
N ALA A 441 7.33 18.52 -2.82
CA ALA A 441 7.60 19.89 -2.37
C ALA A 441 9.11 20.16 -2.29
N MET A 442 9.88 19.22 -1.73
CA MET A 442 11.34 19.32 -1.63
C MET A 442 12.00 19.43 -3.00
N GLU A 443 11.58 18.61 -3.96
CA GLU A 443 12.11 18.65 -5.32
C GLU A 443 11.79 19.97 -6.02
N PHE A 444 10.59 20.50 -5.82
CA PHE A 444 10.23 21.82 -6.32
C PHE A 444 11.16 22.92 -5.78
N TYR A 445 11.46 22.93 -4.48
CA TYR A 445 12.40 23.92 -3.91
C TYR A 445 13.84 23.69 -4.37
N ARG A 446 14.26 22.44 -4.58
CA ARG A 446 15.58 22.15 -5.20
C ARG A 446 15.69 22.70 -6.61
N GLU A 447 14.64 22.58 -7.43
CA GLU A 447 14.60 23.15 -8.79
C GLU A 447 14.69 24.68 -8.76
N ILE A 448 13.96 25.32 -7.84
CA ILE A 448 14.06 26.77 -7.61
C ILE A 448 15.48 27.14 -7.18
N ASN A 449 16.05 26.43 -6.20
CA ASN A 449 17.39 26.73 -5.71
C ASN A 449 18.47 26.58 -6.79
N ALA A 450 18.37 25.54 -7.61
CA ALA A 450 19.28 25.31 -8.72
C ALA A 450 19.20 26.42 -9.79
N SER A 451 18.02 27.00 -10.01
CA SER A 451 17.80 28.02 -11.03
C SER A 451 18.02 29.45 -10.55
N SER A 452 17.67 29.79 -9.30
CA SER A 452 17.66 31.15 -8.78
C SER A 452 18.32 31.34 -7.42
N ARG A 453 18.85 30.28 -6.79
CA ARG A 453 19.39 30.28 -5.41
C ARG A 453 18.36 30.61 -4.32
N ASP A 454 17.08 30.65 -4.65
CA ASP A 454 15.97 30.80 -3.70
C ASP A 454 15.56 29.42 -3.13
N GLY A 455 14.75 29.36 -2.08
CA GLY A 455 14.21 28.10 -1.54
C GLY A 455 15.14 27.33 -0.58
N GLU A 456 16.30 27.87 -0.20
CA GLU A 456 17.26 27.18 0.68
C GLU A 456 16.70 26.90 2.08
N LEU A 457 15.98 27.87 2.66
CA LEU A 457 15.34 27.71 3.97
C LEU A 457 14.25 26.63 3.92
N GLU A 458 13.47 26.56 2.84
CA GLU A 458 12.44 25.56 2.62
C GLU A 458 13.02 24.16 2.46
N ILE A 459 14.18 24.03 1.79
CA ILE A 459 14.91 22.76 1.70
C ILE A 459 15.34 22.31 3.10
N MET A 460 15.97 23.18 3.89
CA MET A 460 16.38 22.86 5.27
C MET A 460 15.19 22.48 6.15
N TRP A 461 14.05 23.16 5.98
CA TRP A 461 12.81 22.80 6.68
C TRP A 461 12.32 21.41 6.29
N CYS A 462 12.31 21.07 5.00
CA CYS A 462 11.92 19.74 4.52
C CYS A 462 12.84 18.63 5.06
N GLU A 463 14.14 18.89 5.14
CA GLU A 463 15.11 17.95 5.73
C GLU A 463 14.86 17.72 7.22
N SER A 464 14.58 18.79 7.97
CA SER A 464 14.21 18.72 9.38
C SER A 464 12.89 17.95 9.58
N PHE A 465 11.88 18.21 8.74
CA PHE A 465 10.62 17.47 8.77
C PHE A 465 10.83 15.97 8.52
N ARG A 466 11.71 15.60 7.58
CA ARG A 466 12.05 14.18 7.32
C ARG A 466 12.60 13.46 8.56
N LEU A 467 13.36 14.16 9.41
CA LEU A 467 13.83 13.60 10.69
C LEU A 467 12.67 13.38 11.67
N ARG A 468 11.75 14.35 11.78
CA ARG A 468 10.53 14.20 12.62
C ARG A 468 9.63 13.08 12.14
N LEU A 469 9.47 12.94 10.82
CA LEU A 469 8.76 11.82 10.19
C LEU A 469 9.38 10.46 10.58
N THR A 470 10.71 10.38 10.51
CA THR A 470 11.44 9.16 10.89
C THR A 470 11.25 8.84 12.38
N SER A 471 11.29 9.86 13.24
CA SER A 471 11.01 9.71 14.68
C SER A 471 9.60 9.17 14.92
N LYS A 472 8.58 9.75 14.28
CA LYS A 472 7.18 9.30 14.39
C LYS A 472 7.02 7.83 13.96
N GLY A 473 7.65 7.43 12.85
CA GLY A 473 7.64 6.03 12.40
C GLY A 473 8.33 5.10 13.39
N HIS A 474 9.40 5.54 14.04
CA HIS A 474 10.05 4.79 15.12
C HIS A 474 9.16 4.66 16.36
N ASP A 475 8.45 5.72 16.76
CA ASP A 475 7.50 5.69 17.88
C ASP A 475 6.36 4.70 17.62
N ILE A 476 5.81 4.71 16.41
CA ILE A 476 4.80 3.71 15.97
C ILE A 476 5.41 2.31 16.05
N ALA A 477 6.60 2.09 15.50
CA ALA A 477 7.27 0.79 15.56
C ALA A 477 7.50 0.31 17.01
N ASN A 478 7.79 1.21 17.96
CA ASN A 478 7.93 0.87 19.37
C ASN A 478 6.61 0.41 19.99
N VAL A 479 5.50 1.09 19.67
CA VAL A 479 4.14 0.65 20.07
C VAL A 479 3.82 -0.73 19.48
N LEU A 480 4.22 -1.00 18.24
CA LEU A 480 3.98 -2.31 17.62
C LEU A 480 4.77 -3.42 18.32
N GLN A 481 6.04 -3.16 18.64
CA GLN A 481 6.91 -4.13 19.31
C GLN A 481 6.53 -4.41 20.77
N SER A 482 5.75 -3.53 21.41
CA SER A 482 5.27 -3.74 22.78
C SER A 482 4.08 -4.70 22.89
N ARG A 483 3.54 -5.17 21.76
CA ARG A 483 2.34 -6.02 21.70
C ARG A 483 2.62 -7.44 21.21
N SER A 484 1.64 -8.30 21.42
CA SER A 484 1.59 -9.67 20.94
C SER A 484 0.67 -9.78 19.73
N TRP A 485 1.11 -10.49 18.70
CA TRP A 485 0.48 -10.46 17.39
C TRP A 485 0.09 -11.86 16.91
N ALA A 486 -1.00 -11.91 16.15
CA ALA A 486 -1.40 -13.04 15.33
C ALA A 486 -1.50 -12.61 13.87
N ASP A 487 -1.01 -13.45 12.94
CA ASP A 487 -1.17 -13.19 11.51
C ASP A 487 -2.62 -13.45 11.08
N ILE A 488 -3.17 -12.55 10.25
CA ILE A 488 -4.52 -12.66 9.70
C ILE A 488 -4.46 -12.99 8.19
N ALA A 489 -3.67 -12.24 7.43
CA ALA A 489 -3.58 -12.40 5.99
C ALA A 489 -2.21 -11.95 5.45
N ARG A 490 -1.85 -12.46 4.28
CA ARG A 490 -0.69 -12.01 3.49
C ARG A 490 -1.18 -11.67 2.08
N PHE A 491 -0.66 -10.57 1.54
CA PHE A 491 -1.02 -10.03 0.24
C PHE A 491 0.20 -9.90 -0.66
#